data_AF-A0AAW5ACJ7-F1
#
_entry.id   AF-A0AAW5ACJ7-F1
#
_cell.length_a   1.000
_cell.length_b   1.000
_cell.length_c   1.000
_cell.angle_alpha   90.00
_cell.angle_beta   90.00
_cell.angle_gamma   90.00
#
_symmetry.space_group_name_H-M   'P 1'
#
loop_
_entity.id
_entity.type
_entity.pdbx_description
1 polymer ?
#
loop_
_entity_poly.entity_id
_entity_poly.type
_entity_poly.pdbx_seq_one_letter_code
_entity_poly.pdbx_strand_id
1 'polypeptide(L)'
;MNVKKMSIDDAELEEARGKAEEGQAYILVIENNSARLFVADEVFGYLSWTAILGPEPERIDLRYGSDLQTGFHTFDAVDLRPWYRAPDGELYTSALEGKVFINVTGPGSGTEFEHTGVLLNVRFEKSDGSPIVLNGTFNNSFT
;
A
#
# COMPACT_ATOMS: atom_id res chain seq x y z
N MET A 1 -19.70 -0.77 17.46
CA MET A 1 -19.01 -0.58 16.17
C MET A 1 -17.81 -1.50 16.16
N ASN A 2 -17.72 -2.40 15.18
CA ASN A 2 -16.79 -3.52 15.17
C ASN A 2 -15.61 -3.15 14.25
N VAL A 3 -14.44 -2.84 14.81
CA VAL A 3 -13.21 -2.40 14.09
C VAL A 3 -12.53 -3.55 13.32
N LYS A 4 -13.25 -4.65 13.09
CA LYS A 4 -12.67 -5.98 12.84
C LYS A 4 -12.35 -6.32 11.37
N LYS A 5 -12.42 -5.39 10.42
CA LYS A 5 -12.23 -5.68 8.98
C LYS A 5 -11.50 -4.59 8.21
N MET A 6 -10.45 -4.04 8.80
CA MET A 6 -9.91 -2.77 8.33
C MET A 6 -8.39 -2.87 8.02
N SER A 7 -7.60 -3.56 8.86
CA SER A 7 -6.24 -3.99 8.49
C SER A 7 -6.26 -5.28 7.66
N ILE A 8 -5.22 -5.52 6.85
CA ILE A 8 -4.95 -6.89 6.36
C ILE A 8 -4.51 -7.72 7.57
N ASP A 9 -5.20 -8.84 7.79
CA ASP A 9 -5.03 -9.67 8.98
C ASP A 9 -3.67 -10.38 8.96
N ASP A 10 -3.10 -10.67 10.12
CA ASP A 10 -1.77 -11.28 10.23
C ASP A 10 -1.73 -12.65 9.56
N ALA A 11 -2.84 -13.40 9.58
CA ALA A 11 -2.95 -14.68 8.87
C ALA A 11 -2.92 -14.50 7.33
N GLU A 12 -3.61 -13.47 6.79
CA GLU A 12 -3.58 -13.15 5.36
C GLU A 12 -2.17 -12.71 4.92
N LEU A 13 -1.48 -11.97 5.79
CA LEU A 13 -0.11 -11.52 5.54
C LEU A 13 0.89 -12.66 5.54
N GLU A 14 0.83 -13.55 6.54
CA GLU A 14 1.74 -14.69 6.61
C GLU A 14 1.50 -15.67 5.45
N GLU A 15 0.25 -15.85 5.03
CA GLU A 15 -0.05 -16.64 3.82
C GLU A 15 0.52 -15.99 2.56
N ALA A 16 0.33 -14.68 2.38
CA ALA A 16 0.86 -13.95 1.23
C ALA A 16 2.39 -13.95 1.23
N ARG A 17 3.01 -13.71 2.39
CA ARG A 17 4.46 -13.77 2.61
C ARG A 17 5.05 -15.11 2.20
N GLY A 18 4.37 -16.22 2.55
CA GLY A 18 4.82 -17.57 2.20
C GLY A 18 4.77 -17.89 0.71
N LYS A 19 4.12 -17.05 -0.11
CA LYS A 19 3.93 -17.25 -1.55
C LYS A 19 4.53 -16.12 -2.40
N ALA A 20 5.02 -15.06 -1.77
CA ALA A 20 5.64 -13.94 -2.45
C ALA A 20 7.04 -14.34 -2.94
N GLU A 21 7.37 -14.02 -4.19
CA GLU A 21 8.72 -14.23 -4.71
C GLU A 21 9.63 -13.04 -4.45
N GLU A 22 9.18 -11.84 -4.84
CA GLU A 22 9.95 -10.60 -4.73
C GLU A 22 9.00 -9.41 -4.54
N GLY A 23 9.44 -8.40 -3.79
CA GLY A 23 8.72 -7.14 -3.66
C GLY A 23 9.56 -6.06 -3.00
N GLN A 24 9.53 -4.86 -3.55
CA GLN A 24 10.26 -3.72 -3.03
C GLN A 24 9.43 -2.45 -3.14
N ALA A 25 9.64 -1.50 -2.23
CA ALA A 25 9.05 -0.18 -2.29
C ALA A 25 10.07 0.91 -1.94
N TYR A 26 9.93 2.04 -2.61
CA TYR A 26 10.68 3.26 -2.36
C TYR A 26 9.69 4.42 -2.31
N ILE A 27 9.42 4.90 -1.10
CA ILE A 27 8.38 5.90 -0.85
C ILE A 27 8.98 7.07 -0.09
N LEU A 28 8.94 8.23 -0.72
CA LEU A 28 9.22 9.51 -0.09
C LEU A 28 8.05 9.88 0.81
N VAL A 29 8.32 9.94 2.12
CA VAL A 29 7.40 10.45 3.13
C VAL A 29 7.80 11.89 3.43
N ILE A 30 6.88 12.83 3.19
CA ILE A 30 7.07 14.26 3.48
C ILE A 30 6.19 14.62 4.67
N GLU A 31 6.81 15.12 5.73
CA GLU A 31 6.16 15.49 6.99
C GLU A 31 6.92 16.67 7.61
N ASN A 32 6.22 17.69 8.14
CA ASN A 32 6.83 18.81 8.85
C ASN A 32 7.98 19.50 8.09
N ASN A 33 7.80 19.72 6.79
CA ASN A 33 8.82 20.27 5.87
C ASN A 33 10.12 19.45 5.79
N SER A 34 10.10 18.21 6.27
CA SER A 34 11.18 17.25 6.17
C SER A 34 10.76 16.11 5.25
N ALA A 35 11.74 15.50 4.59
CA ALA A 35 11.51 14.35 3.75
C ALA A 35 12.38 13.19 4.23
N ARG A 36 11.80 11.99 4.27
CA ARG A 36 12.52 10.74 4.54
C ARG A 36 12.13 9.69 3.53
N LEU A 37 13.04 8.77 3.26
CA LEU A 37 12.75 7.63 2.41
C LEU A 37 12.33 6.44 3.27
N PHE A 38 11.14 5.92 3.00
CA PHE A 38 10.66 4.62 3.44
C PHE A 38 11.04 3.59 2.37
N VAL A 39 11.94 2.67 2.73
CA VAL A 39 12.36 1.55 1.89
C VAL A 39 11.86 0.27 2.54
N ALA A 40 11.23 -0.58 1.74
CA ALA A 40 10.68 -1.86 2.19
C ALA A 40 11.03 -2.95 1.19
N ASP A 41 11.59 -4.05 1.66
CA ASP A 41 11.85 -5.28 0.88
C ASP A 41 10.76 -6.35 1.12
N GLU A 42 9.77 -6.01 1.94
CA GLU A 42 8.63 -6.86 2.27
C GLU A 42 7.37 -6.24 1.68
N VAL A 43 7.19 -6.48 0.38
CA VAL A 43 5.99 -6.05 -0.35
C VAL A 43 5.32 -7.27 -0.93
N PHE A 44 4.08 -7.51 -0.53
CA PHE A 44 3.35 -8.70 -0.94
C PHE A 44 1.85 -8.41 -0.98
N GLY A 45 1.10 -9.33 -1.58
CA GLY A 45 -0.34 -9.17 -1.71
C GLY A 45 -1.00 -10.22 -2.57
N TYR A 46 -2.20 -9.87 -3.02
CA TYR A 46 -3.04 -10.62 -3.96
C TYR A 46 -3.62 -9.63 -4.96
N LEU A 47 -4.27 -10.11 -6.03
CA LEU A 47 -4.94 -9.25 -7.01
C LEU A 47 -5.92 -8.23 -6.39
N SER A 48 -6.42 -8.43 -5.17
CA SER A 48 -7.32 -7.51 -4.46
C SER A 48 -6.64 -6.55 -3.47
N TRP A 49 -5.36 -6.72 -3.15
CA TRP A 49 -4.68 -5.83 -2.20
C TRP A 49 -3.14 -5.89 -2.27
N THR A 50 -2.47 -4.91 -1.66
CA THR A 50 -1.03 -4.92 -1.44
C THR A 50 -0.68 -4.36 -0.07
N ALA A 51 0.22 -5.02 0.65
CA ALA A 51 0.85 -4.56 1.87
C ALA A 51 2.31 -4.25 1.60
N ILE A 52 2.79 -3.13 2.14
CA ILE A 52 4.17 -2.68 2.07
C ILE A 52 4.64 -2.54 3.51
N LEU A 53 5.52 -3.44 3.95
CA LEU A 53 5.99 -3.53 5.33
C LEU A 53 7.41 -2.99 5.44
N GLY A 54 7.63 -1.98 6.27
CA GLY A 54 8.98 -1.62 6.69
C GLY A 54 9.27 -2.08 8.11
N PRO A 55 10.27 -1.48 8.78
CA PRO A 55 10.54 -1.80 10.17
C PRO A 55 9.32 -1.55 11.06
N GLU A 56 8.91 -2.56 11.82
CA GLU A 56 7.75 -2.47 12.72
C GLU A 56 7.86 -1.21 13.60
N PRO A 57 6.84 -0.34 13.64
CA PRO A 57 5.47 -0.56 13.16
C PRO A 57 5.13 0.01 11.78
N GLU A 58 6.10 0.54 11.02
CA GLU A 58 5.83 1.31 9.81
C GLU A 58 5.30 0.45 8.65
N ARG A 59 4.17 0.85 8.07
CA ARG A 59 3.46 0.04 7.06
C ARG A 59 2.47 0.83 6.21
N ILE A 60 2.24 0.38 4.97
CA ILE A 60 1.18 0.87 4.09
C ILE A 60 0.30 -0.30 3.60
N ASP A 61 -1.03 -0.15 3.68
CA ASP A 61 -1.98 -1.11 3.10
C ASP A 61 -2.85 -0.47 2.04
N LEU A 62 -3.02 -1.19 0.93
CA LEU A 62 -3.86 -0.83 -0.20
C LEU A 62 -4.87 -1.95 -0.44
N ARG A 63 -6.18 -1.68 -0.31
CA ARG A 63 -7.24 -2.65 -0.62
C ARG A 63 -8.04 -2.14 -1.82
N TYR A 64 -8.01 -2.86 -2.94
CA TYR A 64 -8.60 -2.41 -4.21
C TYR A 64 -10.13 -2.61 -4.28
N GLY A 65 -10.71 -3.35 -3.33
CA GLY A 65 -12.16 -3.62 -3.24
C GLY A 65 -12.64 -4.78 -4.10
N SER A 66 -11.86 -5.19 -5.10
CA SER A 66 -12.05 -6.39 -5.93
C SER A 66 -10.72 -6.87 -6.48
N ASP A 67 -10.67 -8.10 -6.98
CA ASP A 67 -9.49 -8.58 -7.72
C ASP A 67 -9.32 -7.79 -9.02
N LEU A 68 -8.13 -7.22 -9.20
CA LEU A 68 -7.76 -6.52 -10.40
C LEU A 68 -7.49 -7.50 -11.54
N GLN A 69 -7.93 -7.13 -12.73
CA GLN A 69 -7.59 -7.83 -13.96
C GLN A 69 -6.26 -7.31 -14.51
N THR A 70 -5.59 -8.07 -15.37
CA THR A 70 -4.40 -7.61 -16.08
C THR A 70 -4.66 -6.26 -16.77
N GLY A 71 -3.73 -5.33 -16.60
CA GLY A 71 -3.80 -3.98 -17.17
C GLY A 71 -3.56 -2.87 -16.14
N PHE A 72 -3.82 -1.64 -16.58
CA PHE A 72 -3.59 -0.43 -15.81
C PHE A 72 -4.85 0.07 -15.10
N HIS A 73 -4.73 0.33 -13.80
CA HIS A 73 -5.79 0.79 -12.92
C HIS A 73 -5.39 2.09 -12.24
N THR A 74 -6.36 2.96 -12.02
CA THR A 74 -6.18 4.24 -11.32
C THR A 74 -7.25 4.40 -10.27
N PHE A 75 -6.82 4.77 -9.07
CA PHE A 75 -7.70 5.06 -7.95
C PHE A 75 -7.42 6.47 -7.43
N ASP A 76 -8.49 7.19 -7.07
CA ASP A 76 -8.37 8.34 -6.20
C ASP A 76 -8.12 7.84 -4.77
N ALA A 77 -7.12 8.39 -4.09
CA ALA A 77 -6.70 7.91 -2.77
C ALA A 77 -7.82 8.05 -1.72
N VAL A 78 -8.68 9.05 -1.87
CA VAL A 78 -9.85 9.27 -1.01
C VAL A 78 -10.81 8.08 -1.07
N ASP A 79 -11.01 7.52 -2.26
CA ASP A 79 -11.93 6.40 -2.50
C ASP A 79 -11.29 5.06 -2.16
N LEU A 80 -10.01 4.89 -2.49
CA LEU A 80 -9.25 3.68 -2.15
C LEU A 80 -9.06 3.52 -0.64
N ARG A 81 -8.98 4.64 0.09
CA ARG A 81 -8.73 4.70 1.54
C ARG A 81 -7.49 3.89 1.94
N PRO A 82 -6.31 4.25 1.40
CA PRO A 82 -5.07 3.61 1.80
C PRO A 82 -4.82 3.82 3.29
N TRP A 83 -4.18 2.86 3.91
CA TRP A 83 -3.75 2.95 5.29
C TRP A 83 -2.26 3.19 5.34
N TYR A 84 -1.85 4.02 6.28
CA TYR A 84 -0.46 4.25 6.57
C TYR A 84 -0.27 4.26 8.09
N ARG A 85 0.62 3.42 8.59
CA ARG A 85 1.09 3.46 9.97
C ARG A 85 2.49 4.06 9.96
N ALA A 86 2.67 5.16 10.68
CA ALA A 86 3.96 5.83 10.81
C ALA A 86 4.91 5.07 11.77
N PRO A 87 6.22 5.40 11.77
CA PRO A 87 7.20 4.75 12.66
C PRO A 87 6.90 4.87 14.16
N ASP A 88 6.14 5.88 14.57
CA ASP A 88 5.69 6.06 15.95
C ASP A 88 4.44 5.22 16.29
N GLY A 89 3.90 4.49 15.32
CA GLY A 89 2.70 3.67 15.45
C GLY A 89 1.39 4.41 15.18
N GLU A 90 1.41 5.71 14.90
CA GLU A 90 0.20 6.46 14.56
C GLU A 90 -0.38 5.95 13.24
N LEU A 91 -1.70 5.70 13.23
CA LEU A 91 -2.41 5.11 12.09
C LEU A 91 -3.27 6.16 11.39
N TYR A 92 -3.04 6.31 10.08
CA TYR A 92 -3.77 7.17 9.17
C TYR A 92 -4.58 6.31 8.19
N THR A 93 -5.91 6.46 8.18
CA THR A 93 -6.83 5.59 7.40
C THR A 93 -7.69 6.33 6.38
N SER A 94 -7.56 7.65 6.32
CA SER A 94 -8.39 8.52 5.48
C SER A 94 -7.49 9.51 4.75
N ALA A 95 -7.05 9.11 3.56
CA ALA A 95 -6.34 10.03 2.67
C ALA A 95 -7.29 11.17 2.24
N LEU A 96 -6.77 12.39 2.20
CA LEU A 96 -7.50 13.60 1.81
C LEU A 96 -7.45 13.85 0.30
N GLU A 97 -6.35 13.45 -0.34
CA GLU A 97 -6.14 13.59 -1.78
C GLU A 97 -5.03 12.65 -2.26
N GLY A 98 -4.79 12.64 -3.57
CA GLY A 98 -3.75 11.87 -4.22
C GLY A 98 -4.32 10.78 -5.13
N LYS A 99 -3.42 10.10 -5.82
CA LYS A 99 -3.75 8.99 -6.72
C LYS A 99 -2.88 7.79 -6.44
N VAL A 100 -3.47 6.61 -6.64
CA VAL A 100 -2.76 5.33 -6.63
C VAL A 100 -2.94 4.69 -8.00
N PHE A 101 -1.82 4.38 -8.64
CA PHE A 101 -1.81 3.69 -9.93
C PHE A 101 -1.31 2.28 -9.69
N ILE A 102 -1.96 1.29 -10.29
CA ILE A 102 -1.56 -0.11 -10.22
C ILE A 102 -1.55 -0.65 -11.64
N ASN A 103 -0.41 -1.18 -12.07
CA ASN A 103 -0.32 -1.99 -13.28
C ASN A 103 -0.20 -3.46 -12.85
N VAL A 104 -1.13 -4.28 -13.33
CA VAL A 104 -1.12 -5.73 -13.10
C VAL A 104 -0.65 -6.42 -14.37
N THR A 105 0.45 -7.15 -14.28
CA THR A 105 0.97 -8.05 -15.32
C THR A 105 0.79 -9.49 -14.86
N GLY A 106 0.52 -10.41 -15.78
CA GLY A 106 0.29 -11.83 -15.43
C GLY A 106 -0.29 -12.61 -16.61
N PRO A 107 -0.26 -13.95 -16.58
CA PRO A 107 -0.93 -14.75 -17.59
C PRO A 107 -2.42 -14.43 -17.58
N GLY A 108 -3.06 -14.31 -18.75
CA GLY A 108 -4.50 -13.99 -18.88
C GLY A 108 -5.45 -14.99 -18.21
N SER A 109 -4.92 -16.03 -17.56
CA SER A 109 -5.59 -16.98 -16.68
C SER A 109 -4.60 -17.50 -15.63
N GLY A 110 -5.02 -17.64 -14.37
CA GLY A 110 -4.19 -18.13 -13.27
C GLY A 110 -4.26 -17.22 -12.04
N THR A 111 -3.47 -17.54 -11.02
CA THR A 111 -3.28 -16.71 -9.82
C THR A 111 -1.94 -15.98 -9.80
N GLU A 112 -1.09 -16.25 -10.79
CA GLU A 112 0.21 -15.58 -10.95
C GLU A 112 0.00 -14.13 -11.38
N PHE A 113 0.74 -13.21 -10.77
CA PHE A 113 0.71 -11.81 -11.15
C PHE A 113 1.96 -11.07 -10.70
N GLU A 114 2.15 -9.89 -11.27
CA GLU A 114 3.07 -8.86 -10.80
C GLU A 114 2.27 -7.56 -10.71
N HIS A 115 2.38 -6.90 -9.56
CA HIS A 115 1.93 -5.53 -9.37
C HIS A 115 3.12 -4.59 -9.51
N THR A 116 2.96 -3.55 -10.31
CA THR A 116 3.77 -2.33 -10.21
C THR A 116 2.87 -1.17 -9.84
N GLY A 117 3.15 -0.53 -8.72
CA GLY A 117 2.32 0.54 -8.17
C GLY A 117 3.03 1.87 -8.03
N VAL A 118 2.26 2.95 -8.07
CA VAL A 118 2.72 4.32 -7.83
C VAL A 118 1.76 5.03 -6.88
N LEU A 119 2.30 5.58 -5.80
CA LEU A 119 1.61 6.54 -4.93
C LEU A 119 1.99 7.95 -5.40
N LEU A 120 1.00 8.75 -5.78
CA LEU A 120 1.20 10.13 -6.21
C LEU A 120 0.42 11.10 -5.32
N ASN A 121 1.15 11.86 -4.51
CA ASN A 121 0.63 12.84 -3.56
C ASN A 121 -0.48 12.30 -2.65
N VAL A 122 -0.33 11.06 -2.18
CA VAL A 122 -1.29 10.48 -1.22
C VAL A 122 -1.12 11.21 0.11
N ARG A 123 -2.07 12.09 0.43
CA ARG A 123 -1.97 12.99 1.57
C ARG A 123 -2.86 12.52 2.72
N PHE A 124 -2.32 12.52 3.92
CA PHE A 124 -3.04 12.38 5.18
C PHE A 124 -2.89 13.66 6.00
N GLU A 125 -3.70 13.80 7.04
CA GLU A 125 -3.64 14.90 8.00
C GLU A 125 -3.49 14.31 9.41
N LYS A 126 -2.55 14.88 10.17
CA LYS A 126 -2.33 14.55 11.58
C LYS A 126 -3.39 15.21 12.45
N SER A 127 -3.47 14.76 13.70
CA SER A 127 -4.38 15.35 14.69
C SER A 127 -4.18 16.87 14.91
N ASP A 128 -3.00 17.40 14.62
CA ASP A 128 -2.67 18.83 14.72
C ASP A 128 -2.91 19.62 13.40
N GLY A 129 -3.45 18.97 12.36
CA GLY A 129 -3.72 19.57 11.05
C GLY A 129 -2.52 19.63 10.12
N SER A 130 -1.34 19.17 10.53
CA SER A 130 -0.17 19.10 9.65
C SER A 130 -0.30 17.94 8.64
N PRO A 131 0.17 18.11 7.39
CA PRO A 131 0.05 17.09 6.36
C PRO A 131 1.19 16.07 6.43
N ILE A 132 0.86 14.82 6.09
CA ILE A 132 1.83 13.79 5.70
C ILE A 132 1.53 13.42 4.24
N VAL A 133 2.56 13.40 3.39
CA VAL A 133 2.39 13.07 1.96
C VAL A 133 3.29 11.90 1.58
N LEU A 134 2.71 10.89 0.95
CA LEU A 134 3.40 9.73 0.41
C LEU A 134 3.52 9.85 -1.11
N ASN A 135 4.74 9.71 -1.61
CA ASN A 135 5.05 9.66 -3.03
C ASN A 135 6.06 8.55 -3.30
N GLY A 136 5.79 7.63 -4.21
CA GLY A 136 6.75 6.58 -4.48
C GLY A 136 6.21 5.46 -5.33
N THR A 137 7.02 4.42 -5.43
CA THR A 137 6.72 3.23 -6.23
C THR A 137 6.88 1.99 -5.39
N PHE A 138 6.15 0.94 -5.77
CA PHE A 138 6.32 -0.38 -5.20
C PHE A 138 6.08 -1.43 -6.27
N ASN A 139 6.58 -2.63 -6.04
CA ASN A 139 6.20 -3.81 -6.78
C ASN A 139 6.01 -5.01 -5.85
N ASN A 140 5.26 -5.99 -6.31
CA ASN A 140 5.28 -7.35 -5.76
C ASN A 140 4.91 -8.34 -6.85
N SER A 141 5.30 -9.59 -6.66
CA SER A 141 4.90 -10.69 -7.53
C SER A 141 4.43 -11.90 -6.74
N PHE A 142 3.62 -12.69 -7.41
CA PHE A 142 3.10 -13.96 -6.96
C PHE A 142 3.16 -14.95 -8.12
N THR A 143 3.64 -16.16 -7.81
CA THR A 143 3.63 -17.33 -8.70
C THR A 143 2.82 -18.45 -8.07
#